data_AF-A0AAJ0FFF4-F1
#
_entry.id   AF-A0AAJ0FFF4-F1
#
_cell.length_a   1.000
_cell.length_b   1.000
_cell.length_c   1.000
_cell.angle_alpha   90.00
_cell.angle_beta   90.00
_cell.angle_gamma   90.00
#
_symmetry.space_group_name_H-M   'P 1'
#
loop_
_entity.id
_entity.type
_entity.pdbx_description
1 polymer ?
#
loop_
_entity_poly.entity_id
_entity_poly.type
_entity_poly.pdbx_seq_one_letter_code
_entity_poly.pdbx_strand_id
1 'polypeptide(L)'
;MGLVHMATLAVASMLFLIAGLVVRSSGSASTTAMTVPHIFLVSFKPSASRETIQAIHKRIIAFRTDCLDPDGKPYVLATKGGINNNPEHSVKKMTHGFIMEFKNEADRQ
;
A
#
# COMPACT_ATOMS: atom_id res chain seq x y z
N MET A 1 13.06 55.41 41.58
CA MET A 1 12.93 53.94 41.42
C MET A 1 11.78 53.50 40.49
N GLY A 2 11.23 54.36 39.61
CA GLY A 2 10.10 53.98 38.74
C GLY A 2 10.40 53.83 37.23
N LEU A 3 11.47 54.45 36.73
CA LEU A 3 11.73 54.50 35.28
C LEU A 3 12.61 53.35 34.77
N VAL A 4 13.46 52.79 35.63
CA VAL A 4 14.41 51.73 35.25
C VAL A 4 13.76 50.35 35.19
N HIS A 5 12.67 50.12 35.95
CA HIS A 5 11.92 48.85 35.95
C HIS A 5 10.96 48.71 34.75
N MET A 6 10.43 49.82 34.22
CA MET A 6 9.54 49.77 33.05
C MET A 6 10.30 49.47 31.75
N ALA A 7 11.56 49.90 31.64
CA ALA A 7 12.40 49.61 30.48
C ALA A 7 12.83 48.14 30.38
N THR A 8 12.99 47.45 31.51
CA THR A 8 13.41 46.03 31.53
C THR A 8 12.27 45.08 31.16
N LEU A 9 11.03 45.41 31.51
CA LEU A 9 9.85 44.62 31.12
C LEU A 9 9.52 44.75 29.62
N ALA A 10 9.75 45.92 29.01
CA ALA A 10 9.48 46.12 27.58
C ALA A 10 10.40 45.28 26.67
N VAL A 11 11.68 45.14 27.02
CA VAL A 11 12.66 44.38 26.23
C VAL A 11 12.47 42.86 26.39
N ALA A 12 12.07 42.39 27.57
CA ALA A 12 11.73 40.99 27.80
C ALA A 12 10.48 40.55 27.01
N SER A 13 9.54 41.46 26.76
CA SER A 13 8.32 41.19 25.98
C SER A 13 8.58 41.04 24.47
N MET A 14 9.60 41.72 23.96
CA MET A 14 9.94 41.73 22.52
C MET A 14 10.77 40.49 22.09
N LEU A 15 11.46 39.85 23.04
CA LEU A 15 12.23 38.62 22.82
C LEU A 15 11.37 37.35 22.73
N PHE A 16 10.14 37.35 23.26
CA PHE A 16 9.23 36.21 23.13
C PHE A 16 8.41 36.19 21.82
N LEU A 17 8.40 37.29 21.05
CA LEU A 17 7.66 37.38 19.79
C LEU A 17 8.39 36.80 18.58
N ILE A 18 9.69 36.48 18.68
CA ILE A 18 10.47 35.93 17.55
C ILE A 18 10.58 34.40 17.59
N ALA A 19 10.32 33.76 18.74
CA ALA A 19 10.43 32.30 18.90
C ALA A 19 9.16 31.51 18.51
N GLY A 20 8.05 32.18 18.21
CA GLY A 20 6.71 31.57 18.21
C GLY A 20 6.10 31.17 16.87
N LEU A 21 6.75 31.38 15.71
CA LEU A 21 6.11 31.14 14.42
C LEU A 21 6.96 30.39 13.39
N VAL A 22 7.61 29.31 13.81
CA VAL A 22 7.80 28.18 12.88
C VAL A 22 6.57 27.31 13.03
N VAL A 23 5.47 27.71 12.38
CA VAL A 23 4.39 26.78 12.03
C VAL A 23 5.04 25.77 11.10
N ARG A 24 5.50 24.66 11.67
CA ARG A 24 5.89 23.50 10.91
C ARG A 24 4.60 23.01 10.27
N SER A 25 4.40 23.37 9.00
CA SER A 25 3.34 22.81 8.18
C SER A 25 3.49 21.30 8.27
N SER A 26 2.64 20.66 9.06
CA SER A 26 2.38 19.24 8.97
C SER A 26 1.58 19.05 7.70
N GLY A 27 2.25 19.26 6.56
CA GLY A 27 1.83 18.70 5.31
C GLY A 27 1.83 17.20 5.54
N SER A 28 0.68 16.66 5.92
CA SER A 28 0.35 15.26 5.67
C SER A 28 0.33 15.14 4.16
N ALA A 29 1.52 15.00 3.56
CA ALA A 29 1.67 14.39 2.28
C ALA A 29 1.09 12.99 2.47
N SER A 30 -0.18 12.83 2.10
CA SER A 30 -0.69 11.53 1.73
C SER A 30 0.14 11.15 0.53
N THR A 31 1.29 10.53 0.79
CA THR A 31 2.00 9.76 -0.20
C THR A 31 1.00 8.67 -0.56
N THR A 32 0.29 8.86 -1.67
CA THR A 32 -0.29 7.75 -2.42
C THR A 32 0.90 6.86 -2.75
N ALA A 33 1.21 5.94 -1.83
CA ALA A 33 2.24 4.95 -2.05
C ALA A 33 1.79 4.19 -3.29
N MET A 34 2.49 4.40 -4.40
CA MET A 34 2.15 3.70 -5.64
C MET A 34 2.46 2.23 -5.43
N THR A 35 1.40 1.43 -5.28
CA THR A 35 1.50 -0.02 -5.21
C THR A 35 1.94 -0.57 -6.56
N VAL A 36 2.65 -1.69 -6.54
CA VAL A 36 3.06 -2.42 -7.75
C VAL A 36 2.03 -3.51 -8.03
N PRO A 37 1.17 -3.37 -9.05
CA PRO A 37 0.25 -4.44 -9.43
C PRO A 37 1.00 -5.53 -10.21
N HIS A 38 0.81 -6.77 -9.82
CA HIS A 38 1.24 -7.95 -10.56
C HIS A 38 0.01 -8.70 -11.06
N ILE A 39 -0.15 -8.74 -12.39
CA ILE A 39 -1.28 -9.37 -13.05
C ILE A 39 -0.79 -10.60 -13.78
N PHE A 40 -1.42 -11.75 -13.53
CA PHE A 40 -1.12 -12.97 -14.26
C PHE A 40 -2.40 -13.65 -14.75
N LEU A 41 -2.34 -14.09 -16.01
CA LEU A 41 -3.41 -14.76 -16.72
C LEU A 41 -2.98 -16.20 -16.99
N VAL A 42 -3.82 -17.16 -16.60
CA VAL A 42 -3.46 -18.58 -16.64
C VAL A 42 -4.56 -19.42 -17.28
N SER A 43 -4.14 -20.58 -17.76
CA SER A 43 -5.02 -21.70 -17.99
C SER A 43 -4.47 -22.97 -17.40
N PHE A 44 -5.40 -23.79 -16.95
CA PHE A 44 -5.10 -25.12 -16.45
C PHE A 44 -4.97 -26.11 -17.60
N LYS A 45 -4.15 -27.14 -17.39
CA LYS A 45 -4.09 -28.27 -18.32
C LYS A 45 -5.49 -28.90 -18.42
N PRO A 46 -5.90 -29.43 -19.58
CA PRO A 46 -7.20 -30.09 -19.72
C PRO A 46 -7.44 -31.24 -18.74
N SER A 47 -6.37 -31.86 -18.23
CA SER A 47 -6.43 -32.93 -17.24
C SER A 47 -6.56 -32.47 -15.78
N ALA A 48 -6.56 -31.17 -15.50
CA ALA A 48 -6.69 -30.67 -14.14
C ALA A 48 -8.13 -30.86 -13.63
N SER A 49 -8.28 -31.45 -12.44
CA SER A 49 -9.59 -31.60 -11.80
C SER A 49 -10.15 -30.26 -11.31
N ARG A 50 -11.48 -30.16 -11.19
CA ARG A 50 -12.15 -28.98 -10.63
C ARG A 50 -11.68 -28.71 -9.19
N GLU A 51 -11.49 -29.78 -8.42
CA GLU A 51 -11.02 -29.72 -7.03
C GLU A 51 -9.62 -29.13 -6.96
N THR A 52 -8.71 -29.57 -7.84
CA THR A 52 -7.35 -29.01 -7.94
C THR A 52 -7.39 -27.52 -8.31
N ILE A 53 -8.21 -27.13 -9.28
CA ILE A 53 -8.35 -25.72 -9.69
C ILE A 53 -8.87 -24.87 -8.53
N GLN A 54 -9.88 -25.34 -7.81
CA GLN A 54 -10.42 -24.63 -6.63
C GLN A 54 -9.41 -24.52 -5.49
N ALA A 55 -8.61 -25.56 -5.26
CA ALA A 55 -7.55 -25.54 -4.26
C ALA A 55 -6.47 -24.49 -4.60
N ILE A 56 -6.07 -24.43 -5.87
CA ILE A 56 -5.12 -23.42 -6.37
C ILE A 56 -5.70 -22.01 -6.22
N HIS A 57 -6.97 -21.80 -6.59
CA HIS A 57 -7.64 -20.50 -6.42
C HIS A 57 -7.62 -20.06 -4.96
N LYS A 58 -8.03 -20.93 -4.03
CA LYS A 58 -8.00 -20.62 -2.59
C LYS A 58 -6.60 -20.23 -2.11
N ARG A 59 -5.57 -20.96 -2.56
CA ARG A 59 -4.18 -20.67 -2.20
C ARG A 59 -3.70 -19.32 -2.73
N ILE A 60 -4.02 -18.97 -3.97
CA ILE A 60 -3.66 -17.67 -4.54
C ILE A 60 -4.33 -16.53 -3.75
N ILE A 61 -5.61 -16.67 -3.40
CA ILE A 61 -6.31 -15.67 -2.58
C ILE A 61 -5.66 -15.54 -1.19
N ALA A 62 -5.18 -16.65 -0.62
CA ALA A 62 -4.51 -16.66 0.68
C ALA A 62 -3.10 -16.03 0.68
N PHE A 63 -2.49 -15.69 -0.47
CA PHE A 63 -1.15 -15.09 -0.47
C PHE A 63 -1.05 -13.80 0.35
N ARG A 64 -2.13 -12.99 0.45
CA ARG A 64 -2.16 -11.81 1.32
C ARG A 64 -1.94 -12.10 2.81
N THR A 65 -2.13 -13.36 3.25
CA THR A 65 -1.90 -13.80 4.63
C THR A 65 -0.73 -14.75 4.75
N ASP A 66 -0.48 -15.56 3.72
CA ASP A 66 0.47 -16.68 3.80
C ASP A 66 1.87 -16.30 3.30
N CYS A 67 1.99 -15.26 2.47
CA CYS A 67 3.26 -14.75 1.98
C CYS A 67 3.83 -13.76 2.99
N LEU A 68 4.66 -14.28 3.89
CA LEU A 68 5.30 -13.53 4.97
C LEU A 68 6.79 -13.28 4.68
N ASP A 69 7.28 -12.12 5.09
CA ASP A 69 8.70 -11.81 5.13
C ASP A 69 9.41 -12.59 6.27
N PRO A 70 10.75 -12.51 6.41
CA PRO A 70 11.47 -13.19 7.48
C PRO A 70 11.06 -12.78 8.91
N ASP A 71 10.44 -11.60 9.08
CA ASP A 71 9.90 -11.13 10.36
C ASP A 71 8.46 -11.62 10.62
N GLY A 72 7.86 -12.35 9.67
CA GLY A 72 6.48 -12.82 9.75
C GLY A 72 5.43 -11.79 9.32
N LYS A 73 5.79 -10.72 8.61
CA LYS A 73 4.86 -9.69 8.13
C LYS A 73 4.43 -9.99 6.70
N PRO A 74 3.13 -9.87 6.36
CA PRO A 74 2.68 -10.04 4.98
C PRO A 74 3.27 -8.99 4.04
N TYR A 75 3.85 -9.43 2.92
CA TYR A 75 4.40 -8.54 1.89
C TYR A 75 3.49 -8.39 0.66
N VAL A 76 2.48 -9.25 0.53
CA VAL A 76 1.39 -9.10 -0.43
C VAL A 76 0.27 -8.28 0.22
N LEU A 77 -0.02 -7.10 -0.33
CA LEU A 77 -1.01 -6.16 0.22
C LEU A 77 -2.45 -6.61 -0.06
N ALA A 78 -2.70 -7.07 -1.28
CA ALA A 78 -4.02 -7.50 -1.71
C ALA A 78 -3.93 -8.59 -2.79
N THR A 79 -4.97 -9.43 -2.83
CA THR A 79 -5.15 -10.48 -3.83
C THR A 79 -6.60 -10.51 -4.29
N LYS A 80 -6.81 -10.56 -5.62
CA LYS A 80 -8.12 -10.74 -6.25
C LYS A 80 -7.97 -11.57 -7.51
N GLY A 81 -8.98 -12.36 -7.85
CA GLY A 81 -9.01 -13.06 -9.14
C GLY A 81 -10.05 -14.16 -9.22
N GLY A 82 -10.17 -14.74 -10.41
CA GLY A 82 -11.17 -15.76 -10.70
C GLY A 82 -11.25 -16.13 -12.17
N ILE A 83 -12.37 -16.73 -12.55
CA ILE A 83 -12.68 -17.18 -13.90
C ILE A 83 -12.93 -15.98 -14.81
N ASN A 84 -12.36 -16.01 -16.00
CA ASN A 84 -12.63 -15.04 -17.06
C ASN A 84 -14.08 -15.17 -17.54
N ASN A 85 -14.85 -14.08 -17.44
CA ASN A 85 -16.25 -14.02 -17.84
C ASN A 85 -16.51 -13.05 -19.02
N ASN A 86 -15.47 -12.71 -19.80
CA ASN A 86 -15.58 -11.77 -20.92
C ASN A 86 -16.55 -12.28 -22.01
N PRO A 87 -17.62 -11.55 -22.35
CA PRO A 87 -18.57 -11.92 -23.41
C PRO A 87 -18.05 -11.67 -24.83
N GLU A 88 -16.94 -10.94 -25.02
CA GLU A 88 -16.46 -10.52 -26.34
C GLU A 88 -15.88 -11.66 -27.20
N HIS A 89 -16.04 -12.93 -26.80
CA HIS A 89 -15.68 -14.15 -27.54
C HIS A 89 -14.26 -14.18 -28.14
N SER A 90 -13.35 -13.31 -27.69
CA SER A 90 -11.96 -13.31 -28.12
C SER A 90 -11.30 -14.54 -27.51
N VAL A 91 -11.28 -15.62 -28.29
CA VAL A 91 -10.70 -16.91 -27.95
C VAL A 91 -9.26 -16.69 -27.53
N LYS A 92 -8.99 -16.63 -26.23
CA LYS A 92 -7.63 -16.59 -25.73
C LYS A 92 -7.52 -17.65 -24.67
N LYS A 93 -6.46 -18.44 -24.79
CA LYS A 93 -6.10 -19.63 -24.01
C LYS A 93 -5.95 -19.35 -22.51
N MET A 94 -6.51 -18.28 -21.95
CA MET A 94 -6.45 -17.87 -20.56
C MET A 94 -7.86 -17.89 -19.96
N THR A 95 -8.08 -18.80 -19.03
CA THR A 95 -9.38 -19.08 -18.41
C THR A 95 -9.54 -18.38 -17.07
N HIS A 96 -8.44 -17.96 -16.45
CA HIS A 96 -8.43 -17.30 -15.15
C HIS A 96 -7.48 -16.10 -15.14
N GLY A 97 -7.81 -15.10 -14.33
CA GLY A 97 -6.98 -13.92 -14.12
C GLY A 97 -6.89 -13.56 -12.64
N PHE A 98 -5.70 -13.12 -12.23
CA PHE A 98 -5.39 -12.74 -10.86
C PHE A 98 -4.59 -11.45 -10.82
N ILE A 99 -4.81 -10.67 -9.76
CA ILE A 99 -4.14 -9.41 -9.45
C ILE A 99 -3.61 -9.51 -8.02
N MET A 100 -2.34 -9.20 -7.85
CA MET A 100 -1.69 -9.03 -6.55
C MET A 100 -1.11 -7.63 -6.45
N GLU A 101 -1.19 -7.03 -5.28
CA GLU A 101 -0.63 -5.70 -5.03
C GLU A 101 0.52 -5.80 -4.05
N PHE A 102 1.63 -5.16 -4.39
CA PHE A 102 2.84 -5.09 -3.57
C PHE A 102 3.16 -3.63 -3.22
N LYS A 103 3.90 -3.41 -2.13
CA LYS A 103 4.31 -2.06 -1.75
C LYS A 103 5.39 -1.50 -2.67
N ASN A 104 6.27 -2.36 -3.17
CA ASN A 104 7.41 -1.99 -4.01
C ASN A 104 7.84 -3.17 -4.91
N GLU A 105 8.84 -2.96 -5.76
CA GLU A 105 9.31 -3.97 -6.69
C GLU A 105 10.07 -5.12 -6.05
N ALA A 106 10.75 -4.88 -4.91
CA ALA A 106 11.49 -5.91 -4.20
C ALA A 106 10.54 -6.92 -3.55
N ASP A 107 9.42 -6.45 -2.96
CA ASP A 107 8.38 -7.33 -2.40
C ASP A 107 7.73 -8.24 -3.47
N ARG A 108 7.77 -7.84 -4.74
CA ARG A 108 7.21 -8.61 -5.86
C ARG A 108 8.12 -9.76 -6.32
N GLN A 109 9.45 -9.66 -6.15
CA GLN A 109 10.42 -10.66 -6.63
C GLN A 109 10.39 -11.91 -5.76
#